data_AF-A0A2E5M1N8-F1
#
_entry.id   AF-A0A2E5M1N8-F1
#
_cell.length_a   1.000
_cell.length_b   1.000
_cell.length_c   1.000
_cell.angle_alpha   90.00
_cell.angle_beta   90.00
_cell.angle_gamma   90.00
#
_symmetry.space_group_name_H-M   'P 1'
#
loop_
_entity.id
_entity.type
_entity.pdbx_description
1 polymer ?
#
loop_
_entity_poly.entity_id
_entity_poly.type
_entity_poly.pdbx_seq_one_letter_code
_entity_poly.pdbx_strand_id
1 'polypeptide(L)' 'MSRICAITGKRPSKGGRIIRKGLTKKSGGIGTSLVKNTRRKFRPNVQRIRVKLPSGEVKRMWVSVKAIKAGKVTKA' A
#
# COMPACT_ATOMS: atom_id res chain seq x y z
N MET A 1 2.87 -7.76 14.09
CA MET A 1 3.79 -6.87 13.33
C MET A 1 3.03 -6.00 12.35
N SER A 2 2.92 -4.71 12.63
CA SER A 2 2.29 -3.72 11.76
C SER A 2 3.23 -3.41 10.58
N ARG A 3 2.77 -3.66 9.34
CA ARG A 3 3.48 -3.30 8.10
C ARG A 3 3.45 -1.78 7.90
N ILE A 4 4.09 -1.05 8.80
CA ILE A 4 4.18 0.40 8.81
C ILE A 4 5.59 0.78 8.35
N CYS A 5 5.68 1.74 7.42
CA CYS A 5 6.97 2.28 7.05
C CYS A 5 7.51 3.20 8.15
N ALA A 6 8.72 2.92 8.65
CA ALA A 6 9.37 3.72 9.68
C ALA A 6 9.67 5.17 9.23
N ILE A 7 9.85 5.39 7.93
CA ILE A 7 10.28 6.70 7.38
C ILE A 7 9.10 7.52 6.88
N THR A 8 8.15 6.88 6.18
CA THR A 8 7.03 7.57 5.53
C THR A 8 5.71 7.43 6.29
N GLY A 9 5.68 6.67 7.39
CA GLY A 9 4.48 6.42 8.18
C GLY A 9 3.38 5.63 7.46
N LYS A 10 3.62 5.18 6.22
CA LYS A 10 2.62 4.46 5.42
C LYS A 10 2.13 3.23 6.16
N ARG A 11 0.83 3.21 6.41
CA ARG A 11 0.11 2.18 7.17
C ARG A 11 -0.94 1.49 6.30
N PRO A 12 -1.34 0.27 6.65
CA PRO A 12 -2.46 -0.39 6.00
C PRO A 12 -3.74 0.45 6.15
N SER A 13 -4.43 0.72 5.04
CA SER A 13 -5.73 1.38 5.06
C SER A 13 -6.86 0.37 4.87
N LYS A 14 -8.03 0.67 5.44
CA LYS A 14 -9.25 -0.09 5.19
C LYS A 14 -9.90 0.45 3.92
N GLY A 15 -10.50 -0.43 3.13
CA GLY A 15 -11.46 -0.04 2.12
C GLY A 15 -12.28 -1.23 1.66
N GLY A 16 -12.85 -1.15 0.46
CA GLY A 16 -13.80 -2.15 -0.05
C GLY A 16 -13.41 -2.72 -1.41
N ARG A 17 -14.03 -3.84 -1.74
CA ARG A 17 -14.15 -4.34 -3.12
C ARG A 17 -15.64 -4.30 -3.46
N ILE A 18 -16.00 -3.41 -4.38
CA ILE A 18 -17.36 -3.28 -4.89
C ILE A 18 -17.46 -4.16 -6.14
N ILE A 19 -18.39 -5.12 -6.11
CA ILE A 19 -18.73 -5.94 -7.25
C ILE A 19 -19.97 -5.34 -7.90
N ARG A 20 -19.85 -5.00 -9.18
CA ARG A 20 -20.93 -4.45 -10.00
C ARG A 20 -21.25 -5.43 -11.13
N LYS A 21 -22.51 -5.49 -11.55
CA LYS A 21 -22.99 -6.28 -12.70
C LYS A 21 -23.68 -5.38 -13.71
N GLY A 22 -23.71 -5.79 -14.97
CA GLY A 22 -24.30 -5.05 -16.08
C GLY A 22 -23.30 -4.17 -16.82
N LEU A 23 -23.73 -3.66 -17.98
CA LEU A 23 -22.96 -2.74 -18.82
C LEU A 23 -23.12 -1.31 -18.31
N THR A 24 -22.06 -0.51 -18.45
CA THR A 24 -22.14 0.91 -18.08
C THR A 24 -23.05 1.67 -19.04
N LYS A 25 -23.69 2.74 -18.56
CA LYS A 25 -24.47 3.65 -19.43
C LYS A 25 -23.62 4.24 -20.55
N LYS A 26 -22.35 4.54 -20.26
CA LYS A 26 -21.39 5.04 -21.25
C LYS A 26 -21.16 4.04 -22.39
N SER A 27 -21.25 2.75 -22.12
CA SER A 27 -21.08 1.68 -23.11
C SER A 27 -22.40 1.30 -23.82
N GLY A 28 -23.46 2.12 -23.71
CA GLY A 28 -24.77 1.83 -24.31
C GLY A 28 -25.64 0.85 -23.52
N GLY A 29 -25.27 0.51 -22.27
CA GLY A 29 -26.09 -0.33 -21.40
C GLY A 29 -27.07 0.46 -20.53
N ILE A 30 -27.96 -0.24 -19.83
CA ILE A 30 -28.94 0.37 -18.90
C ILE A 30 -28.24 0.95 -17.65
N GLY A 31 -27.11 0.36 -17.24
CA GLY A 31 -26.33 0.78 -16.08
C GLY A 31 -25.80 -0.40 -15.25
N THR A 32 -24.86 -0.11 -14.35
CA THR A 32 -24.28 -1.13 -13.47
C THR A 32 -25.00 -1.20 -12.12
N SER A 33 -25.50 -2.36 -11.75
CA SER A 33 -26.10 -2.62 -10.44
C SER A 33 -25.06 -3.10 -9.42
N LEU A 34 -25.20 -2.71 -8.17
CA LEU A 34 -24.32 -3.13 -7.07
C LEU A 34 -24.73 -4.52 -6.57
N VAL A 35 -23.79 -5.46 -6.53
CA VAL A 35 -24.04 -6.83 -6.05
C VAL A 35 -23.62 -6.99 -4.61
N LYS A 36 -22.38 -6.60 -4.30
CA LYS A 36 -21.81 -6.75 -2.95
C LYS A 36 -20.67 -5.77 -2.74
N ASN A 37 -20.53 -5.31 -1.51
CA ASN A 37 -19.35 -4.60 -1.04
C ASN A 37 -18.67 -5.41 0.06
N THR A 38 -17.47 -5.93 -0.23
CA THR A 38 -16.70 -6.71 0.74
C THR A 38 -15.54 -5.88 1.29
N ARG A 39 -15.41 -5.81 2.62
CA ARG A 39 -14.31 -5.09 3.27
C ARG A 39 -12.97 -5.76 2.97
N ARG A 40 -11.94 -4.98 2.64
CA ARG A 40 -10.55 -5.45 2.49
C ARG A 40 -9.54 -4.47 3.10
N LYS A 41 -8.35 -4.98 3.40
CA LYS A 41 -7.23 -4.16 3.90
C LYS A 41 -6.22 -3.94 2.77
N PHE A 42 -5.99 -2.69 2.42
CA PHE A 42 -4.94 -2.28 1.48
C PHE A 42 -3.61 -2.20 2.23
N ARG A 43 -2.66 -3.08 1.90
CA ARG A 43 -1.35 -3.11 2.57
C ARG A 43 -0.34 -2.32 1.72
N PRO A 44 0.45 -1.40 2.30
CA PRO A 44 1.53 -0.77 1.56
C PRO A 44 2.60 -1.80 1.19
N ASN A 45 3.25 -1.60 0.04
CA ASN A 45 4.44 -2.38 -0.33
C ASN A 45 5.63 -1.91 0.51
N VAL A 46 5.85 -2.62 1.62
CA VAL A 46 6.96 -2.41 2.54
C VAL A 46 7.87 -3.64 2.52
N GLN A 47 9.17 -3.39 2.52
CA GLN A 47 10.20 -4.42 2.59
C GLN A 47 10.99 -4.25 3.89
N ARG A 48 11.44 -5.37 4.45
CA ARG A 48 12.28 -5.38 5.64
C ARG A 48 13.73 -5.36 5.18
N ILE A 49 14.40 -4.22 5.31
CA ILE A 49 15.77 -4.01 4.83
C ILE A 49 16.69 -3.55 5.96
N ARG A 50 17.99 -3.78 5.80
CA ARG A 50 19.04 -3.18 6.64
C ARG A 50 19.29 -1.76 6.15
N VAL A 51 19.28 -0.82 7.08
CA VAL A 51 19.45 0.62 6.83
C VAL A 51 20.60 1.11 7.69
N LYS A 52 21.54 1.84 7.08
CA LYS A 52 22.54 2.61 7.81
C LYS A 52 21.89 3.89 8.31
N LEU A 53 21.84 4.07 9.63
CA LEU A 53 21.42 5.32 10.24
C LEU A 53 22.55 6.35 10.13
N PRO A 54 22.24 7.66 10.16
CA PRO A 54 23.27 8.72 10.18
C PRO A 54 24.24 8.59 11.36
N SER A 55 23.81 7.91 12.44
CA SER A 55 24.61 7.59 13.63
C SER A 55 25.59 6.43 13.46
N GLY A 56 25.67 5.80 12.27
CA GLY A 56 26.56 4.67 11.99
C GLY A 56 25.99 3.29 12.33
N GLU A 57 24.89 3.22 13.08
CA GLU A 57 24.24 1.95 13.44
C GLU A 57 23.46 1.34 12.25
N VAL A 58 23.57 0.02 12.07
CA VAL A 58 22.81 -0.73 11.07
C VAL A 58 21.57 -1.35 11.70
N LYS A 59 20.39 -0.82 11.36
CA LYS A 59 19.12 -1.32 11.88
C LYS A 59 18.27 -1.98 10.80
N ARG A 60 17.55 -3.04 11.16
CA ARG A 60 16.51 -3.61 10.31
C ARG A 60 15.18 -2.92 10.52
N MET A 61 14.65 -2.33 9.46
CA MET A 61 13.39 -1.57 9.52
C MET A 61 12.48 -1.90 8.35
N TRP A 62 11.18 -1.71 8.56
CA TRP A 62 10.19 -1.75 7.49
C TRP A 62 10.22 -0.44 6.73
N VAL A 63 10.60 -0.51 5.46
CA VAL A 63 10.72 0.64 4.57
C VAL A 63 9.81 0.45 3.38
N SER A 64 9.05 1.50 3.02
CA SER A 64 8.23 1.47 1.81
C SER A 64 9.11 1.46 0.57
N VAL A 65 8.76 0.69 -0.44
CA VAL A 65 9.55 0.61 -1.68
C VAL A 65 9.68 1.98 -2.36
N LYS A 66 8.67 2.87 -2.24
CA LYS A 66 8.78 4.26 -2.72
C LYS A 66 9.89 5.05 -2.03
N ALA A 67 10.12 4.83 -0.72
CA ALA A 67 11.18 5.51 0.02
C ALA A 67 12.57 4.97 -0.35
N ILE A 68 12.67 3.66 -0.63
CA ILE A 68 13.88 3.04 -1.17
C ILE A 68 14.21 3.64 -2.54
N LYS A 69 13.22 3.69 -3.45
CA LYS A 69 13.39 4.26 -4.79
C LYS A 69 13.79 5.74 -4.75
N ALA A 70 13.27 6.50 -3.80
CA ALA A 70 13.57 7.93 -3.64
C ALA A 70 14.92 8.22 -2.96
N GLY A 71 15.75 7.21 -2.69
CA GLY A 71 17.07 7.41 -2.07
C GLY A 71 17.03 7.91 -0.62
N LYS A 72 15.86 7.90 0.04
CA LYS A 72 15.71 8.34 1.45
C LYS A 72 16.38 7.38 2.44
N VAL A 73 16.98 6.30 1.95
CA VAL A 73 17.51 5.19 2.72
C VAL A 73 18.76 4.66 2.05
N THR A 74 19.87 4.69 2.76
CA THR A 74 21.09 4.00 2.35
C THR A 74 20.99 2.56 2.82
N LYS A 75 20.90 1.62 1.86
CA LYS A 75 21.00 0.20 2.17
C LYS A 75 22.39 -0.08 2.72
N ALA A 76 22.44 -0.84 3.81
CA ALA A 76 23.69 -1.33 4.39
C ALA A 76 24.25 -2.49 3.60
#